data_AF-J9F8K2-F1
#
_entry.id   AF-J9F8K2-F1
#
_cell.length_a   1.000
_cell.length_b   1.000
_cell.length_c   1.000
_cell.angle_alpha   90.00
_cell.angle_beta   90.00
_cell.angle_gamma   90.00
#
_symmetry.space_group_name_H-M   'P 1'
#
loop_
_entity.id
_entity.type
_entity.pdbx_description
1 polymer ?
#
loop_
_entity_poly.entity_id
_entity_poly.type
_entity_poly.pdbx_seq_one_letter_code
_entity_poly.pdbx_strand_id
1 'polypeptide(L)'
;SDKLLRFFNECKSGKIRLAKIVVKNEELCVNFQGKGTTDWRADFKRHLPDCIDAFEPCYILFRIDEPYGWILMSFADDRAPVREKMVFAATWATFKSEFGQSNIRHKFNFFLLYIY
;
A
#
# COMPACT_ATOMS: atom_id res chain seq x y z
N SER A 1 -10.35 8.04 7.71
CA SER A 1 -11.75 8.04 7.20
C SER A 1 -12.39 6.68 7.45
N ASP A 2 -13.66 6.62 7.88
CA ASP A 2 -14.37 5.37 8.17
C ASP A 2 -14.35 4.37 7.01
N LYS A 3 -14.30 4.86 5.76
CA LYS A 3 -14.21 4.02 4.56
C LYS A 3 -12.90 3.22 4.51
N LEU A 4 -11.79 3.85 4.86
CA LEU A 4 -10.47 3.22 4.83
C LEU A 4 -10.32 2.18 5.94
N LEU A 5 -10.81 2.50 7.15
CA LEU A 5 -10.81 1.55 8.26
C LEU A 5 -11.65 0.31 7.96
N ARG A 6 -12.84 0.49 7.36
CA ARG A 6 -13.68 -0.62 6.87
C ARG A 6 -12.93 -1.47 5.84
N PHE A 7 -12.26 -0.84 4.89
CA PHE A 7 -11.46 -1.53 3.89
C PHE A 7 -10.29 -2.33 4.50
N PHE A 8 -9.59 -1.77 5.50
CA PHE A 8 -8.54 -2.51 6.21
C PHE A 8 -9.08 -3.72 6.97
N ASN A 9 -10.30 -3.63 7.50
CA ASN A 9 -10.97 -4.79 8.11
C ASN A 9 -11.35 -5.84 7.06
N GLU A 10 -11.80 -5.42 5.87
CA GLU A 10 -12.03 -6.34 4.75
C GLU A 10 -10.75 -7.02 4.27
N CYS A 11 -9.63 -6.30 4.23
CA CYS A 11 -8.32 -6.88 3.94
C CYS A 11 -8.02 -8.04 4.91
N LYS A 12 -8.21 -7.78 6.21
CA LYS A 12 -7.99 -8.77 7.28
C LYS A 12 -8.96 -9.96 7.21
N SER A 13 -10.10 -9.84 6.54
CA SER A 13 -11.03 -10.96 6.31
C SER A 13 -10.55 -11.99 5.27
N GLY A 14 -9.44 -11.70 4.57
CA GLY A 14 -8.79 -12.63 3.65
C GLY A 14 -9.29 -12.60 2.20
N LYS A 15 -10.28 -11.76 1.88
CA LYS A 15 -10.82 -11.65 0.51
C LYS A 15 -9.90 -10.86 -0.44
N ILE A 16 -9.02 -10.04 0.10
CA ILE A 16 -8.14 -9.13 -0.65
C ILE A 16 -6.71 -9.64 -0.55
N ARG A 17 -6.04 -9.73 -1.69
CA ARG A 17 -4.62 -10.12 -1.80
C ARG A 17 -3.71 -8.92 -1.93
N LEU A 18 -4.13 -7.95 -2.75
CA LEU A 18 -3.38 -6.73 -2.98
C LEU A 18 -4.31 -5.53 -2.81
N ALA A 19 -3.82 -4.46 -2.21
CA ALA A 19 -4.46 -3.16 -2.24
C ALA A 19 -3.43 -2.06 -2.53
N LYS A 20 -3.75 -1.18 -3.49
CA LYS A 20 -3.03 0.08 -3.75
C LYS A 20 -3.78 1.21 -3.06
N ILE A 21 -3.09 1.94 -2.20
CA ILE A 21 -3.59 3.12 -1.51
C ILE A 21 -2.76 4.31 -1.96
N VAL A 22 -3.42 5.41 -2.27
CA VAL A 22 -2.80 6.66 -2.73
C VAL A 22 -3.25 7.78 -1.82
N VAL A 23 -2.48 8.86 -1.77
CA VAL A 23 -2.91 10.08 -1.07
C VAL A 23 -3.51 11.02 -2.10
N LYS A 24 -4.82 11.27 -2.00
CA LYS A 24 -5.54 12.22 -2.86
C LYS A 24 -6.18 13.26 -1.98
N ASN A 25 -5.91 14.54 -2.26
CA ASN A 25 -6.37 15.67 -1.46
C ASN A 25 -6.06 15.50 0.04
N GLU A 26 -4.84 15.05 0.36
CA GLU A 26 -4.37 14.82 1.74
C GLU A 26 -5.10 13.69 2.50
N GLU A 27 -5.93 12.91 1.80
CA GLU A 27 -6.61 11.73 2.35
C GLU A 27 -6.13 10.42 1.72
N LEU A 28 -6.01 9.39 2.56
CA LEU A 28 -5.68 8.04 2.12
C LEU A 28 -6.90 7.39 1.44
N CYS A 29 -6.73 7.06 0.15
CA CYS A 29 -7.78 6.52 -0.70
C CYS A 29 -7.37 5.19 -1.32
N VAL A 30 -8.27 4.22 -1.36
CA VAL A 30 -8.06 2.95 -2.08
C VAL A 30 -8.19 3.22 -3.58
N ASN A 31 -7.12 2.96 -4.33
CA ASN A 31 -7.06 3.17 -5.77
C ASN A 31 -7.29 1.87 -6.54
N PHE A 32 -6.74 0.76 -6.04
CA PHE A 32 -6.87 -0.55 -6.67
C PHE A 32 -6.95 -1.67 -5.61
N GLN A 33 -7.67 -2.73 -5.94
CA GLN A 33 -7.72 -3.96 -5.13
C GLN A 33 -7.66 -5.19 -6.03
N GLY A 34 -6.82 -6.15 -5.66
CA GLY A 34 -6.64 -7.42 -6.33
C GLY A 34 -7.14 -8.58 -5.47
N LYS A 35 -7.96 -9.45 -6.07
CA LYS A 35 -8.26 -10.77 -5.49
C LYS A 35 -7.05 -11.68 -5.66
N GLY A 36 -6.84 -12.55 -4.67
CA GLY A 36 -5.77 -13.53 -4.69
C GLY A 36 -6.24 -14.91 -5.10
N THR A 37 -5.28 -15.69 -5.56
CA THR A 37 -5.37 -17.13 -5.69
C THR A 37 -4.65 -17.81 -4.52
N THR A 38 -4.47 -19.12 -4.57
CA THR A 38 -3.66 -19.86 -3.59
C THR A 38 -2.16 -19.58 -3.72
N ASP A 39 -1.68 -19.14 -4.89
CA ASP A 39 -0.27 -18.82 -5.12
C ASP A 39 -0.03 -17.30 -5.04
N TRP A 40 0.39 -16.85 -3.87
CA TRP A 40 0.72 -15.44 -3.65
C TRP A 40 1.88 -14.95 -4.53
N ARG A 41 2.81 -15.82 -4.96
CA ARG A 41 3.94 -15.38 -5.80
C ARG A 41 3.49 -15.08 -7.22
N ALA A 42 2.59 -15.92 -7.75
CA ALA A 42 1.95 -15.66 -9.03
C ALA A 42 1.09 -14.39 -8.98
N ASP A 43 0.30 -14.22 -7.91
CA ASP A 43 -0.50 -13.01 -7.70
C ASP A 43 0.38 -11.75 -7.63
N PHE A 44 1.52 -11.82 -6.94
CA PHE A 44 2.46 -10.71 -6.81
C PHE A 44 3.00 -10.28 -8.17
N LYS A 45 3.49 -11.23 -8.98
CA LYS A 45 4.01 -10.97 -10.33
C LYS A 45 2.95 -10.39 -11.26
N ARG A 46 1.70 -10.83 -11.11
CA ARG A 46 0.57 -10.38 -11.93
C ARG A 46 0.15 -8.95 -11.59
N HIS A 47 -0.06 -8.65 -10.31
CA HIS A 47 -0.71 -7.39 -9.90
C HIS A 47 0.28 -6.25 -9.69
N LEU A 48 1.55 -6.52 -9.36
CA LEU A 48 2.52 -5.47 -9.03
C LEU A 48 2.74 -4.45 -10.17
N PRO A 49 2.90 -4.86 -11.45
CA PRO A 49 3.12 -3.91 -12.54
C PRO A 49 1.99 -2.89 -12.70
N ASP A 50 0.75 -3.31 -12.48
CA ASP A 50 -0.44 -2.45 -12.61
C ASP A 50 -0.58 -1.45 -11.44
N CYS A 51 0.16 -1.66 -10.35
CA CYS A 51 0.02 -0.84 -9.14
C CYS A 51 1.05 0.30 -9.04
N ILE A 52 2.14 0.20 -9.80
CA ILE A 52 3.24 1.17 -9.75
C ILE A 52 3.03 2.21 -10.85
N ASP A 53 3.00 3.47 -10.46
CA ASP A 53 2.92 4.61 -11.36
C ASP A 53 4.12 5.55 -11.11
N ALA A 54 4.68 6.07 -12.19
CA ALA A 54 5.78 7.02 -12.17
C ALA A 54 5.43 8.40 -11.58
N PHE A 55 4.14 8.78 -11.58
CA PHE A 55 3.70 10.11 -11.19
C PHE A 55 2.79 10.10 -9.95
N GLU A 56 2.33 8.93 -9.49
CA GLU A 56 1.43 8.79 -8.35
C GLU A 56 2.09 7.96 -7.22
N PRO A 57 2.56 8.61 -6.13
CA PRO A 57 3.06 7.91 -4.96
C PRO A 57 1.98 7.00 -4.34
N CYS A 58 2.35 5.77 -3.97
CA CYS A 58 1.39 4.80 -3.49
C CYS A 58 1.95 3.87 -2.41
N TYR A 59 1.05 3.43 -1.53
CA TYR A 59 1.25 2.32 -0.62
C TYR A 59 0.65 1.06 -1.23
N ILE A 60 1.40 -0.04 -1.22
CA ILE A 60 0.92 -1.34 -1.65
C ILE A 60 0.90 -2.25 -0.43
N LEU A 61 -0.28 -2.72 -0.07
CA LEU A 61 -0.49 -3.80 0.88
C LEU A 61 -0.61 -5.10 0.11
N PHE A 62 0.23 -6.08 0.43
CA PHE A 62 0.22 -7.38 -0.21
C PHE A 62 0.19 -8.51 0.82
N ARG A 63 -0.80 -9.40 0.72
CA ARG A 63 -0.97 -10.53 1.63
C ARG A 63 -0.12 -11.70 1.17
N ILE A 64 0.80 -12.17 2.00
CA ILE A 64 1.67 -13.33 1.72
C ILE A 64 1.29 -14.58 2.52
N ASP A 65 0.68 -14.41 3.69
CA ASP A 65 0.35 -15.52 4.58
C ASP A 65 -0.98 -15.25 5.29
N GLU A 66 -1.73 -16.31 5.55
CA GLU A 66 -3.01 -16.25 6.26
C GLU A 66 -2.80 -16.67 7.72
N PRO A 67 -3.34 -15.94 8.73
CA PRO A 67 -4.24 -14.78 8.62
C PRO A 67 -3.53 -13.42 8.69
N TYR A 68 -2.23 -13.39 9.07
CA TYR A 68 -1.57 -12.17 9.57
C TYR A 68 -0.27 -11.79 8.85
N GLY A 69 -0.02 -12.31 7.66
CA GLY A 69 1.21 -11.99 6.90
C GLY A 69 0.98 -10.96 5.81
N TRP A 70 1.20 -9.68 6.12
CA TRP A 70 1.20 -8.61 5.13
C TRP A 70 2.58 -8.04 4.87
N ILE A 71 2.85 -7.75 3.60
CA ILE A 71 3.92 -6.91 3.15
C ILE A 71 3.34 -5.52 2.92
N LEU A 72 3.98 -4.50 3.48
CA LEU A 72 3.71 -3.11 3.17
C LEU A 72 4.87 -2.56 2.34
N MET A 73 4.56 -2.05 1.16
CA MET A 73 5.52 -1.37 0.30
C MET A 73 5.09 0.08 0.12
N SER A 74 6.04 1.00 0.14
CA SER A 74 5.83 2.39 -0.27
C SER A 74 6.63 2.65 -1.55
N PHE A 75 5.98 3.26 -2.53
CA PHE A 75 6.57 3.61 -3.81
C PHE A 75 6.35 5.10 -4.07
N ALA A 76 7.43 5.80 -4.37
CA ALA A 76 7.41 7.20 -4.81
C ALA A 76 8.56 7.40 -5.79
N ASP A 77 8.23 7.52 -7.07
CA ASP A 77 9.18 7.82 -8.15
C ASP A 77 9.59 9.30 -8.10
N ASP A 78 10.79 9.62 -8.56
CA ASP A 78 11.31 10.98 -8.55
C ASP A 78 10.47 11.95 -9.38
N ARG A 79 9.79 11.45 -10.42
CA ARG A 79 8.90 12.22 -11.30
C ARG A 79 7.60 12.66 -10.64
N ALA A 80 7.19 12.04 -9.53
CA ALA A 80 6.01 12.47 -8.80
C ALA A 80 6.20 13.88 -8.20
N PRO A 81 5.16 14.74 -8.16
CA PRO A 81 5.27 16.09 -7.63
C PRO A 81 5.81 16.11 -6.20
N VAL A 82 6.75 17.02 -5.90
CA VAL A 82 7.39 17.12 -4.58
C VAL A 82 6.36 17.26 -3.46
N ARG A 83 5.33 18.11 -3.65
CA ARG A 83 4.22 18.27 -2.69
C ARG A 83 3.55 16.93 -2.38
N GLU A 84 3.24 16.12 -3.40
CA GLU A 84 2.59 14.83 -3.21
C GLU A 84 3.51 13.83 -2.50
N LYS A 85 4.80 13.79 -2.86
CA LYS A 85 5.80 12.97 -2.17
C LYS A 85 5.94 13.33 -0.69
N MET A 86 5.91 14.63 -0.37
CA MET A 86 5.97 15.10 1.02
C MET A 86 4.74 14.69 1.82
N VAL A 87 3.53 14.91 1.30
CA VAL A 87 2.29 14.50 1.99
C VAL A 87 2.25 12.98 2.13
N PHE A 88 2.62 12.26 1.06
CA PHE A 88 2.75 10.80 1.09
C PHE A 88 3.68 10.36 2.23
N ALA A 89 4.91 10.86 2.30
CA ALA A 89 5.85 10.53 3.37
C ALA A 89 5.30 10.85 4.78
N ALA A 90 4.61 11.99 4.94
CA ALA A 90 4.03 12.39 6.22
C ALA A 90 2.90 11.44 6.69
N THR A 91 2.15 10.85 5.76
CA THR A 91 1.03 9.93 6.10
C THR A 91 1.46 8.51 6.48
N TRP A 92 2.75 8.16 6.36
CA TRP A 92 3.26 6.80 6.60
C TRP A 92 2.99 6.27 8.01
N ALA A 93 3.18 7.13 9.03
CA ALA A 93 2.95 6.76 10.42
C ALA A 93 1.46 6.47 10.67
N THR A 94 0.59 7.34 10.17
CA THR A 94 -0.88 7.20 10.24
C THR A 94 -1.33 5.93 9.54
N PHE A 95 -0.85 5.67 8.32
CA PHE A 95 -1.20 4.46 7.56
C PHE A 95 -0.89 3.18 8.34
N LYS A 96 0.32 3.07 8.88
CA LYS A 96 0.73 1.91 9.69
C LYS A 96 -0.12 1.75 10.94
N SER A 97 -0.48 2.85 11.58
CA SER A 97 -1.33 2.83 12.78
C SER A 97 -2.74 2.37 12.46
N GLU A 98 -3.35 2.89 11.38
CA GLU A 98 -4.71 2.54 10.98
C GLU A 98 -4.82 1.10 10.46
N PHE A 99 -3.83 0.62 9.70
CA PHE A 99 -3.82 -0.76 9.21
C PHE A 99 -3.59 -1.77 10.35
N GLY A 100 -2.74 -1.43 11.32
CA GLY A 100 -2.36 -2.29 12.44
C GLY A 100 -1.01 -2.92 12.21
N GLN A 101 0.00 -2.39 12.91
CA GLN A 101 1.41 -2.74 12.73
C GLN A 101 1.72 -4.22 13.00
N SER A 102 0.95 -4.89 13.86
CA SER A 102 1.10 -6.30 14.20
C SER A 102 0.83 -7.24 13.01
N ASN A 103 0.08 -6.80 12.00
CA ASN A 103 -0.23 -7.59 10.82
C ASN A 103 0.85 -7.47 9.72
N ILE A 104 1.79 -6.53 9.87
CA ILE A 104 2.80 -6.24 8.85
C ILE A 104 4.07 -7.02 9.19
N ARG A 105 4.37 -8.03 8.38
CA ARG A 105 5.58 -8.86 8.49
C ARG A 105 6.81 -8.19 7.91
N HIS A 106 6.67 -7.63 6.71
CA HIS A 106 7.77 -7.00 6.00
C HIS A 106 7.37 -5.61 5.53
N LYS A 107 8.33 -4.69 5.56
CA LYS A 107 8.19 -3.31 5.13
C LYS A 107 9.29 -3.01 4.13
N PHE A 108 8.91 -2.54 2.95
CA PHE A 108 9.85 -2.06 1.95
C PHE A 108 9.54 -0.61 1.64
N ASN A 109 10.58 0.22 1.61
CA ASN A 109 10.46 1.61 1.23
C ASN A 109 11.29 1.83 -0.03
N PHE A 110 10.61 2.10 -1.14
CA PHE A 110 11.21 2.39 -2.43
C PHE A 110 11.16 3.87 -2.75
N PHE A 111 11.24 4.71 -1.72
CA PHE A 111 11.59 6.11 -1.91
C PHE A 111 13.03 6.15 -2.42
N LEU A 112 13.22 6.53 -3.68
CA LEU A 112 14.54 6.93 -4.14
C LEU A 112 14.96 8.10 -3.24
N LEU A 113 16.09 7.91 -2.57
CA LEU A 113 16.66 8.81 -1.57
C LEU A 113 17.05 10.14 -2.22
N TYR A 114 16.07 11.00 -2.46
CA TYR A 114 16.25 12.43 -2.71
C TYR A 114 15.23 13.20 -1.86
N ILE A 115 15.32 13.00 -0.55
CA ILE A 115 14.88 13.99 0.45
C ILE A 115 16.12 14.39 1.24
N TYR A 116 17.12 14.92 0.55
CA TYR A 116 18.20 15.76 1.05
C TYR A 116 18.65 16.69 -0.07
#